data_AF-Q82TR0-F1
#
_entry.id   AF-Q82TR0-F1
#
_cell.length_a   1.000
_cell.length_b   1.000
_cell.length_c   1.000
_cell.angle_alpha   90.00
_cell.angle_beta   90.00
_cell.angle_gamma   90.00
#
_symmetry.space_group_name_H-M   'P 1'
#
loop_
_entity.id
_entity.type
_entity.pdbx_description
1 polymer ?
#
loop_
_entity_poly.entity_id
_entity_poly.type
_entity_poly.pdbx_seq_one_letter_code
_entity_poly.pdbx_strand_id
1 'polypeptide(L)'
;MAHRIRSSGKSATETGEVSQDVWFDNWEKGLDLWELARHYLRTDTTISLLWFDSDDLPEVEVSRFGARIQDDGGLAELTGELPWPGRSRRR
;
A
#
# COMPACT_ATOMS: atom_id res chain seq x y z
N MET A 1 10.53 -3.41 -11.36
CA MET A 1 11.48 -2.78 -12.32
C MET A 1 12.76 -2.30 -11.65
N ALA A 2 12.67 -1.75 -10.44
CA ALA A 2 13.77 -1.22 -9.63
C ALA A 2 15.01 -2.12 -9.51
N HIS A 3 14.83 -3.44 -9.36
CA HIS A 3 15.96 -4.36 -9.26
C HIS A 3 16.88 -4.28 -10.50
N ARG A 4 16.27 -4.18 -11.69
CA ARG A 4 16.98 -4.12 -12.98
C ARG A 4 17.78 -2.83 -13.10
N ILE A 5 17.15 -1.70 -12.76
CA ILE A 5 17.80 -0.38 -12.74
C ILE A 5 18.97 -0.37 -11.76
N ARG A 6 18.78 -0.91 -10.55
CA ARG A 6 19.85 -1.03 -9.56
C ARG A 6 21.01 -1.88 -10.10
N SER A 7 20.72 -3.03 -10.70
CA SER A 7 21.73 -3.92 -11.30
C SER A 7 22.52 -3.28 -12.43
N SER A 8 22.00 -2.23 -13.08
CA SER A 8 22.73 -1.48 -14.10
C SER A 8 23.95 -0.72 -13.55
N GLY A 9 24.00 -0.50 -12.23
CA GLY A 9 25.11 0.19 -11.55
C GLY A 9 25.30 1.65 -12.00
N LYS A 10 24.26 2.27 -12.55
CA LYS A 10 24.29 3.65 -13.04
C LYS A 10 23.06 4.40 -12.57
N SER A 11 23.20 5.70 -12.37
CA SER A 11 22.02 6.54 -12.12
C SER A 11 21.11 6.52 -13.33
N ALA A 12 19.87 6.06 -13.13
CA ALA A 12 18.88 5.92 -14.20
C ALA A 12 17.48 6.04 -13.62
N THR A 13 16.53 6.35 -14.52
CA THR A 13 15.10 6.44 -14.23
C THR A 13 14.36 5.66 -15.31
N GLU A 14 13.38 4.86 -14.92
CA GLU A 14 12.50 4.12 -15.84
C GLU A 14 11.08 4.21 -15.27
N THR A 15 10.09 4.15 -16.17
CA THR A 15 8.66 4.06 -15.82
C THR A 15 8.04 2.94 -16.63
N GLY A 16 7.21 2.11 -16.01
CA GLY A 16 6.50 1.05 -16.72
C GLY A 16 5.45 0.34 -15.86
N GLU A 17 4.61 -0.45 -16.53
CA GLU A 17 3.67 -1.35 -15.90
C GLU A 17 4.40 -2.55 -15.28
N VAL A 18 3.97 -2.92 -14.09
CA VAL A 18 4.50 -4.01 -13.29
C VAL A 18 3.32 -4.72 -12.62
N SER A 19 3.34 -6.05 -12.63
CA SER A 19 2.35 -6.83 -11.91
C SER A 19 2.37 -6.47 -10.42
N GLN A 20 1.19 -6.25 -9.84
CA GLN A 20 1.06 -5.86 -8.44
C GLN A 20 1.63 -6.90 -7.46
N ASP A 21 1.60 -8.17 -7.83
CA ASP A 21 2.16 -9.27 -7.03
C ASP A 21 3.70 -9.22 -6.90
N VAL A 22 4.37 -8.34 -7.63
CA VAL A 22 5.81 -8.04 -7.43
C VAL A 22 6.04 -7.19 -6.18
N TRP A 23 5.08 -6.35 -5.80
CA TRP A 23 5.18 -5.39 -4.69
C TRP A 23 4.29 -5.73 -3.50
N PHE A 24 3.13 -6.34 -3.75
CA PHE A 24 2.13 -6.61 -2.73
C PHE A 24 1.80 -8.11 -2.69
N ASP A 25 2.14 -8.76 -1.58
CA ASP A 25 1.81 -10.18 -1.34
C ASP A 25 0.29 -10.43 -1.20
N ASN A 26 -0.50 -9.36 -1.01
CA ASN A 26 -1.87 -9.42 -0.49
C ASN A 26 -2.96 -9.11 -1.54
N TRP A 27 -2.58 -8.90 -2.80
CA TRP A 27 -3.52 -8.48 -3.84
C TRP A 27 -3.97 -9.66 -4.71
N GLU A 28 -5.24 -9.67 -5.13
CA GLU A 28 -5.73 -10.58 -6.16
C GLU A 28 -4.91 -10.44 -7.46
N LYS A 29 -4.57 -11.58 -8.07
CA LYS A 29 -3.74 -11.63 -9.29
C LYS A 29 -4.49 -11.02 -10.48
N GLY A 30 -3.79 -10.23 -11.29
CA GLY A 30 -4.27 -9.78 -12.60
C GLY A 30 -4.58 -8.29 -12.73
N LEU A 31 -4.20 -7.48 -11.74
CA LEU A 31 -4.25 -6.02 -11.83
C LEU A 31 -2.84 -5.45 -12.03
N ASP A 32 -2.74 -4.45 -12.90
CA ASP A 32 -1.49 -3.80 -13.26
C ASP A 32 -1.22 -2.60 -12.35
N LEU A 33 0.06 -2.31 -12.10
CA LEU A 33 0.54 -1.15 -11.33
C LEU A 33 1.57 -0.42 -12.16
N TRP A 34 1.57 0.90 -12.08
CA TRP A 34 2.66 1.69 -12.62
C TRP A 34 3.76 1.87 -11.57
N GLU A 35 4.98 1.57 -11.99
CA GLU A 35 6.20 1.83 -11.21
C GLU A 35 7.04 2.89 -11.94
N LEU A 36 7.45 3.95 -11.23
CA LEU A 36 8.58 4.79 -11.62
C LEU A 36 9.72 4.47 -10.67
N ALA A 37 10.81 3.94 -11.19
CA ALA A 37 11.99 3.62 -10.40
C ALA A 37 13.16 4.52 -10.78
N ARG A 38 13.87 5.01 -9.77
CA ARG A 38 15.08 5.82 -9.92
C ARG A 38 16.19 5.29 -9.03
N HIS A 39 17.34 5.02 -9.62
CA HIS A 39 18.56 4.69 -8.88
C HIS A 39 19.53 5.87 -8.86
N TYR A 40 20.14 6.09 -7.71
CA TYR A 40 21.18 7.09 -7.48
C TYR A 40 22.48 6.37 -7.15
N LEU A 41 23.40 6.27 -8.13
CA LEU A 41 24.66 5.56 -7.97
C LEU A 41 25.50 6.14 -6.82
N ARG A 42 25.50 7.47 -6.64
CA ARG A 42 26.31 8.17 -5.64
C ARG A 42 26.02 7.70 -4.21
N THR A 43 24.78 7.31 -3.93
CA THR A 43 24.32 6.95 -2.58
C THR A 43 23.86 5.50 -2.49
N ASP A 44 24.03 4.71 -3.56
CA ASP A 44 23.45 3.36 -3.73
C ASP A 44 21.98 3.31 -3.29
N THR A 45 21.21 4.34 -3.64
CA THR A 45 19.79 4.46 -3.22
C THR A 45 18.89 4.22 -4.41
N THR A 46 17.90 3.35 -4.25
CA THR A 46 16.86 3.12 -5.27
C THR A 46 15.51 3.50 -4.69
N ILE A 47 14.79 4.38 -5.38
CA ILE A 47 13.46 4.85 -4.99
C ILE A 47 12.46 4.37 -6.03
N SER A 48 11.30 3.90 -5.58
CA SER A 48 10.18 3.51 -6.44
C SER A 48 8.94 4.28 -6.02
N LEU A 49 8.26 4.90 -6.99
CA LEU A 49 6.92 5.45 -6.85
C LEU A 49 5.94 4.47 -7.49
N LEU A 50 4.89 4.10 -6.76
CA LEU A 50 3.87 3.16 -7.17
C LEU A 50 2.52 3.86 -7.26
N TRP A 51 1.78 3.65 -8.36
CA TRP A 51 0.42 4.16 -8.51
C TRP A 51 -0.38 3.31 -9.49
N PHE A 52 -1.70 3.38 -9.37
CA PHE A 52 -2.68 2.73 -10.24
C PHE A 52 -3.87 3.71 -10.37
N ASP A 53 -4.72 3.51 -11.37
CA ASP A 53 -5.91 4.35 -11.51
C ASP A 53 -6.95 3.99 -10.43
N SER A 54 -7.74 4.95 -9.96
CA SER A 54 -8.79 4.66 -8.98
C SER A 54 -9.81 3.65 -9.48
N ASP A 55 -9.97 3.57 -10.80
CA ASP A 55 -10.85 2.61 -11.46
C ASP A 55 -10.32 1.17 -11.38
N ASP A 56 -9.03 0.98 -11.09
CA ASP A 56 -8.37 -0.33 -10.91
C ASP A 56 -8.31 -0.77 -9.43
N LEU A 57 -8.93 -0.02 -8.52
CA LEU A 57 -9.04 -0.42 -7.12
C LEU A 57 -9.89 -1.69 -6.97
N PRO A 58 -9.44 -2.67 -6.16
CA PRO A 58 -10.30 -3.79 -5.83
C PRO A 58 -11.54 -3.27 -5.07
N GLU A 59 -12.72 -3.75 -5.47
CA GLU A 59 -13.99 -3.40 -4.82
C GLU A 59 -14.06 -3.83 -3.34
N VAL A 60 -13.17 -4.74 -2.93
CA VAL A 60 -13.13 -5.33 -1.59
C VAL A 60 -11.71 -5.34 -1.05
N GLU A 61 -11.51 -4.78 0.14
CA GLU A 61 -10.23 -4.87 0.83
C GLU A 61 -9.96 -6.32 1.28
N VAL A 62 -8.76 -6.82 0.98
CA VAL A 62 -8.29 -8.15 1.39
C VAL A 62 -7.07 -8.03 2.28
N SER A 63 -7.08 -8.78 3.37
CA SER A 63 -5.97 -8.85 4.32
C SER A 63 -4.78 -9.62 3.74
N ARG A 64 -3.66 -9.60 4.47
CA ARG A 64 -2.43 -10.31 4.09
C ARG A 64 -2.46 -11.82 3.95
N PHE A 65 -3.59 -12.43 4.30
CA PHE A 65 -3.81 -13.87 4.15
C PHE A 65 -4.92 -14.16 3.14
N GLY A 66 -5.31 -13.16 2.31
CA GLY A 66 -6.39 -13.27 1.33
C GLY A 66 -7.79 -13.30 1.96
N ALA A 67 -7.92 -13.10 3.28
CA ALA A 67 -9.22 -12.99 3.91
C ALA A 67 -9.81 -11.61 3.62
N ARG A 68 -11.02 -11.56 3.05
CA ARG A 68 -11.80 -10.33 2.88
C ARG A 68 -11.94 -9.62 4.22
N ILE A 69 -11.56 -8.35 4.25
CA ILE A 69 -11.82 -7.48 5.38
C ILE A 69 -13.29 -7.10 5.25
N GLN A 70 -14.09 -7.61 6.18
CA GLN A 70 -15.49 -7.24 6.27
C GLN A 70 -15.53 -5.87 6.92
N ASP A 71 -16.08 -4.89 6.21
CA ASP A 71 -16.33 -3.56 6.76
C ASP A 71 -17.18 -3.72 8.03
N ASP A 72 -16.61 -3.38 9.18
CA ASP A 72 -17.27 -3.48 10.49
C ASP A 72 -18.15 -2.25 10.77
N GLY A 73 -18.37 -1.41 9.75
CA GLY A 73 -19.13 -0.16 9.86
C GLY A 73 -18.28 0.99 10.37
N GLY A 74 -16.95 0.81 10.45
CA GLY A 74 -16.01 1.81 10.88
C GLY A 74 -16.22 2.27 12.33
N LEU A 75 -15.60 3.39 12.68
CA LEU A 75 -15.84 4.03 13.97
C LEU A 75 -17.13 4.85 13.87
N ALA A 76 -17.93 4.82 14.94
CA ALA A 76 -19.06 5.72 15.07
C ALA A 76 -18.62 7.17 14.85
N GLU A 77 -19.48 7.97 14.20
CA GLU A 77 -19.22 9.39 14.00
C GLU A 77 -18.81 10.04 15.32
N LEU A 78 -17.77 10.86 15.28
CA LEU A 78 -17.29 11.58 16.45
C LEU A 78 -18.37 12.57 16.89
N THR A 79 -19.22 12.16 17.84
CA THR A 79 -20.28 12.98 18.42
C THR A 79 -19.75 14.17 19.24
N GLY A 80 -18.43 14.23 19.46
CA GLY A 80 -17.77 15.20 20.34
C GLY A 80 -17.91 14.86 21.83
N GLU A 81 -18.68 13.83 22.17
CA GLU A 81 -18.82 13.33 23.54
C GLU A 81 -17.80 12.21 23.78
N LEU A 82 -16.70 12.54 24.45
CA LEU A 82 -15.80 11.52 24.99
C LEU A 82 -16.39 10.98 26.30
N PRO A 83 -16.85 9.72 26.37
CA PRO A 83 -17.24 9.13 27.64
C PRO A 83 -15.99 9.02 28.51
N TRP A 84 -15.87 9.94 29.47
CA TRP A 84 -14.87 9.82 30.51
C TRP A 84 -15.03 8.44 31.16
N PRO A 85 -13.94 7.69 31.41
CA PRO A 85 -14.04 6.44 32.16
C PRO A 85 -14.61 6.78 33.54
N GLY A 86 -15.90 6.51 33.71
CA GLY A 86 -16.64 6.82 34.92
C GLY A 86 -15.99 6.14 36.12
N ARG A 87 -15.98 6.84 37.27
CA ARG A 87 -15.51 6.26 38.53
C ARG A 87 -16.30 4.98 38.79
N SER A 88 -15.62 3.84 38.69
CA SER A 88 -16.09 2.54 39.18
C SER A 88 -16.59 2.71 40.61
N ARG A 89 -17.91 2.81 40.80
CA ARG A 89 -18.52 2.77 42.12
C ARG A 89 -18.58 1.30 42.52
N ARG A 90 -17.51 0.81 43.14
CA ARG A 90 -17.50 -0.50 43.82
C ARG A 90 -18.64 -0.49 44.85
N ARG A 91 -19.62 -1.36 44.67
CA ARG A 91 -20.47 -1.88 45.74
C ARG A 91 -20.91 -3.28 45.41
#